data_AF-A0A7L1UU45-F1
#
_entry.id   AF-A0A7L1UU45-F1
#
_cell.length_a   1.000
_cell.length_b   1.000
_cell.length_c   1.000
_cell.angle_alpha   90.00
_cell.angle_beta   90.00
_cell.angle_gamma   90.00
#
_symmetry.space_group_name_H-M   'P 1'
#
loop_
_entity.id
_entity.type
_entity.pdbx_description
1 polymer ?
#
loop_
_entity_poly.entity_id
_entity_poly.type
_entity_poly.pdbx_seq_one_letter_code
_entity_poly.pdbx_strand_id
1 'polypeptide(L)'
;FPLIVSQDCGHAETARVIASYGPAVAHIRQPDLSDIPVPPEHRKFQGYYRIARHYRWALGQVFRTFRYRAAIVVEDDLEVAPDFFEYFQAVLPLLRGDPSLWCASAWNDNGKEALVDAARAELLYRTDFFPGLGWLLLAELWEELEPKWPPAFWDDWMRQPEQRRGRSCLRPEVSRTVTFGRKGVSHGQFFDQYLKFIKLNERFVPFTQLDLSYLRKDAYERFFLPQVYSAPEVQ
;
A
#
# COMPACT_ATOMS: atom_id res chain seq x y z
N PHE A 1 -8.06 -9.15 -12.50
CA PHE A 1 -8.01 -8.45 -11.21
C PHE A 1 -9.43 -8.25 -10.69
N PRO A 2 -10.02 -9.22 -9.96
CA PRO A 2 -11.35 -9.05 -9.36
C PRO A 2 -11.29 -7.94 -8.30
N LEU A 3 -12.34 -7.10 -8.25
CA LEU A 3 -12.44 -5.99 -7.31
C LEU A 3 -13.39 -6.36 -6.16
N ILE A 4 -12.88 -6.26 -4.93
CA ILE A 4 -13.67 -6.42 -3.71
C ILE A 4 -13.70 -5.07 -3.01
N VAL A 5 -14.89 -4.51 -2.85
CA VAL A 5 -15.10 -3.29 -2.08
C VAL A 5 -15.60 -3.67 -0.70
N SER A 6 -14.72 -3.56 0.29
CA SER A 6 -15.04 -3.76 1.70
C SER A 6 -15.43 -2.43 2.32
N GLN A 7 -16.70 -2.29 2.70
CA GLN A 7 -17.24 -1.05 3.25
C GLN A 7 -17.46 -1.15 4.77
N ASP A 8 -16.91 -0.21 5.53
CA ASP A 8 -17.24 0.02 6.95
C ASP A 8 -18.21 1.21 7.10
N CYS A 9 -18.52 1.62 8.34
CA CYS A 9 -19.29 2.81 8.72
C CYS A 9 -20.79 2.77 8.40
N GLY A 10 -21.26 1.87 7.53
CA GLY A 10 -22.68 1.76 7.16
C GLY A 10 -23.24 2.99 6.43
N HIS A 11 -22.39 3.81 5.80
CA HIS A 11 -22.82 5.02 5.12
C HIS A 11 -23.68 4.71 3.89
N ALA A 12 -24.96 5.08 3.93
CA ALA A 12 -25.97 4.67 2.95
C ALA A 12 -25.71 5.23 1.54
N GLU A 13 -25.20 6.46 1.41
CA GLU A 13 -24.89 7.05 0.11
C GLU A 13 -23.69 6.37 -0.55
N THR A 14 -22.61 6.15 0.20
CA THR A 14 -21.45 5.37 -0.28
C THR A 14 -21.88 3.96 -0.68
N ALA A 15 -22.76 3.32 0.10
CA ALA A 15 -23.27 2.00 -0.24
C ALA A 15 -24.06 1.99 -1.56
N ARG A 16 -24.84 3.04 -1.85
CA ARG A 16 -25.56 3.20 -3.13
C ARG A 16 -24.60 3.41 -4.30
N VAL A 17 -23.54 4.21 -4.11
CA VAL A 17 -22.50 4.40 -5.12
C VAL A 17 -21.79 3.08 -5.42
N ILE A 18 -21.38 2.31 -4.41
CA ILE A 18 -20.73 1.02 -4.64
C ILE A 18 -21.67 0.05 -5.35
N ALA A 19 -22.94 0.00 -4.94
CA ALA A 19 -23.93 -0.90 -5.52
C ALA A 19 -24.26 -0.57 -6.99
N SER A 20 -24.11 0.68 -7.43
CA SER A 20 -24.40 1.06 -8.82
C SER A 20 -23.42 0.44 -9.84
N TYR A 21 -22.24 0.02 -9.41
CA TYR A 21 -21.29 -0.74 -10.23
C TYR A 21 -21.74 -2.19 -10.49
N GLY A 22 -22.77 -2.67 -9.78
CA GLY A 22 -23.37 -3.98 -9.99
C GLY A 22 -22.34 -5.13 -9.96
N PRO A 23 -22.32 -6.02 -10.96
CA PRO A 23 -21.44 -7.19 -10.97
C PRO A 23 -19.96 -6.86 -11.23
N ALA A 24 -19.60 -5.60 -11.52
CA ALA A 24 -18.21 -5.21 -11.73
C ALA A 24 -17.38 -5.27 -10.43
N VAL A 25 -18.03 -5.23 -9.26
CA VAL A 25 -17.38 -5.30 -7.94
C VAL A 25 -18.12 -6.25 -6.99
N ALA A 26 -17.38 -6.89 -6.10
CA ALA A 26 -17.95 -7.62 -4.97
C ALA A 26 -18.06 -6.67 -3.76
N HIS A 27 -19.27 -6.26 -3.41
CA HIS A 27 -19.53 -5.39 -2.25
C HIS A 27 -19.73 -6.20 -0.98
N ILE A 28 -18.78 -6.11 -0.03
CA ILE A 28 -18.88 -6.71 1.30
C ILE A 28 -18.96 -5.62 2.37
N ARG A 29 -19.64 -5.88 3.47
CA ARG A 29 -19.88 -4.89 4.54
C ARG A 29 -19.34 -5.41 5.86
N GLN A 30 -18.51 -4.60 6.50
CA GLN A 30 -18.02 -4.89 7.85
C GLN A 30 -19.25 -5.06 8.77
N PRO A 31 -19.34 -6.18 9.53
CA PRO A 31 -20.57 -6.53 10.26
C PRO A 31 -20.71 -5.86 11.64
N ASP A 32 -19.60 -5.47 12.27
CA ASP A 32 -19.54 -4.85 13.59
C ASP A 32 -19.27 -3.34 13.49
N LEU A 33 -20.35 -2.57 13.53
CA LEU A 33 -20.33 -1.10 13.51
C LEU A 33 -20.34 -0.49 14.92
N SER A 34 -20.15 -1.28 15.98
CA SER A 34 -20.19 -0.76 17.35
C SER A 34 -19.03 0.19 17.61
N ASP A 35 -19.19 1.04 18.64
CA ASP A 35 -18.08 1.77 19.22
C ASP A 35 -17.05 0.81 19.82
N ILE A 36 -15.78 1.22 19.77
CA ILE A 36 -14.67 0.47 20.33
C ILE A 36 -14.29 1.14 21.65
N PRO A 37 -14.29 0.42 22.79
CA PRO A 37 -13.76 0.98 24.04
C PRO A 37 -12.28 1.30 23.87
N VAL A 38 -11.90 2.56 24.11
CA VAL A 38 -10.52 3.03 24.02
C VAL A 38 -10.06 3.65 25.35
N PRO A 39 -8.75 3.60 25.66
CA PRO A 39 -8.19 4.32 26.80
C PRO A 39 -8.53 5.82 26.77
N PRO A 40 -8.61 6.51 27.93
CA PRO A 40 -8.93 7.94 28.00
C PRO A 40 -8.04 8.83 27.10
N GLU A 41 -6.75 8.52 27.02
CA GLU A 41 -5.75 9.18 26.17
C GLU A 41 -6.03 9.01 24.67
N HIS A 42 -6.76 7.96 24.29
CA HIS A 42 -7.06 7.61 22.90
C HIS A 42 -8.47 7.99 22.44
N ARG A 43 -9.23 8.75 23.25
CA ARG A 43 -10.59 9.20 22.87
C ARG A 43 -10.65 9.91 21.52
N LYS A 44 -9.63 10.68 21.17
CA LYS A 44 -9.52 11.38 19.88
C LYS A 44 -9.14 10.46 18.71
N PHE A 45 -8.69 9.24 18.98
CA PHE A 45 -8.17 8.29 18.00
C PHE A 45 -9.13 7.14 17.68
N GLN A 46 -10.40 7.23 18.09
CA GLN A 46 -11.45 6.25 17.79
C GLN A 46 -11.46 5.79 16.32
N GLY A 47 -11.26 6.71 15.38
CA GLY A 47 -11.20 6.37 13.96
C GLY A 47 -10.08 5.38 13.61
N TYR A 48 -8.89 5.49 14.22
CA TYR A 48 -7.78 4.58 13.98
C TYR A 48 -8.05 3.15 14.49
N TYR A 49 -8.84 3.02 15.56
CA TYR A 49 -9.29 1.72 16.05
C TYR A 49 -10.29 1.07 15.09
N ARG A 50 -11.23 1.87 14.54
CA ARG A 50 -12.19 1.38 13.55
C ARG A 50 -11.50 0.95 12.25
N ILE A 51 -10.54 1.75 11.76
CA ILE A 51 -9.69 1.40 10.60
C ILE A 51 -8.99 0.06 10.85
N ALA A 52 -8.31 -0.11 11.98
CA ALA A 52 -7.60 -1.35 12.28
C ALA A 52 -8.55 -2.58 12.35
N ARG A 53 -9.74 -2.42 12.95
CA ARG A 53 -10.79 -3.45 12.95
C ARG A 53 -11.24 -3.80 11.53
N HIS A 54 -11.46 -2.78 10.69
CA HIS A 54 -11.93 -2.97 9.32
C HIS A 54 -10.89 -3.65 8.44
N TYR A 55 -9.62 -3.22 8.48
CA TYR A 55 -8.51 -3.87 7.79
C TYR A 55 -8.42 -5.36 8.16
N ARG A 56 -8.49 -5.67 9.46
CA ARG A 56 -8.44 -7.06 9.94
C ARG A 56 -9.57 -7.90 9.38
N TRP A 57 -10.80 -7.39 9.41
CA TRP A 57 -11.95 -8.10 8.89
C TRP A 57 -11.86 -8.27 7.36
N ALA A 58 -11.53 -7.20 6.63
CA ALA A 58 -11.47 -7.19 5.17
C ALA A 58 -10.39 -8.14 4.63
N LEU A 59 -9.17 -8.08 5.17
CA LEU A 59 -8.09 -9.00 4.79
C LEU A 59 -8.42 -10.44 5.19
N GLY A 60 -9.04 -10.64 6.36
CA GLY A 60 -9.61 -11.93 6.75
C GLY A 60 -10.60 -12.47 5.71
N GLN A 61 -11.51 -11.65 5.18
CA GLN A 61 -12.41 -12.08 4.10
C GLN A 61 -11.62 -12.47 2.84
N VAL A 62 -10.69 -11.63 2.39
CA VAL A 62 -9.90 -11.88 1.18
C VAL A 62 -9.13 -13.19 1.25
N PHE A 63 -8.46 -13.46 2.37
CA PHE A 63 -7.56 -14.62 2.49
C PHE A 63 -8.24 -15.89 3.04
N ARG A 64 -9.25 -15.78 3.91
CA ARG A 64 -9.95 -16.94 4.50
C ARG A 64 -11.23 -17.32 3.74
N THR A 65 -12.05 -16.34 3.41
CA THR A 65 -13.34 -16.56 2.72
C THR A 65 -13.16 -16.71 1.21
N PHE A 66 -12.57 -15.71 0.56
CA PHE A 66 -12.34 -15.72 -0.89
C PHE A 66 -11.13 -16.58 -1.29
N ARG A 67 -10.23 -16.90 -0.34
CA ARG A 67 -9.06 -17.76 -0.53
C ARG A 67 -8.12 -17.29 -1.66
N TYR A 68 -8.01 -15.98 -1.85
CA TYR A 68 -6.97 -15.43 -2.72
C TYR A 68 -5.58 -15.65 -2.09
N ARG A 69 -4.54 -15.77 -2.92
CA ARG A 69 -3.15 -15.95 -2.45
C ARG A 69 -2.37 -14.65 -2.32
N ALA A 70 -2.90 -13.56 -2.86
CA ALA A 70 -2.33 -12.23 -2.80
C ALA A 70 -3.45 -11.21 -2.98
N ALA A 71 -3.23 -10.00 -2.48
CA ALA A 71 -4.19 -8.90 -2.61
C ALA A 71 -3.46 -7.58 -2.81
N ILE A 72 -4.05 -6.68 -3.60
CA ILE A 72 -3.63 -5.29 -3.67
C ILE A 72 -4.64 -4.48 -2.85
N VAL A 73 -4.17 -3.79 -1.83
CA VAL A 73 -4.98 -2.99 -0.91
C VAL A 73 -4.91 -1.53 -1.34
N VAL A 74 -6.09 -0.93 -1.55
CA VAL A 74 -6.27 0.45 -2.03
C VAL A 74 -7.35 1.10 -1.15
N GLU A 75 -7.05 2.26 -0.58
CA GLU A 75 -8.03 3.07 0.16
C GLU A 75 -8.94 3.83 -0.82
N ASP A 76 -10.12 4.26 -0.37
CA ASP A 76 -11.16 4.84 -1.23
C ASP A 76 -10.84 6.24 -1.75
N ASP A 77 -9.80 6.86 -1.20
CA ASP A 77 -9.31 8.19 -1.54
C ASP A 77 -8.08 8.17 -2.46
N LEU A 78 -7.77 7.02 -3.08
CA LEU A 78 -6.64 6.85 -4.00
C LEU A 78 -7.09 6.80 -5.46
N GLU A 79 -6.41 7.56 -6.30
CA GLU A 79 -6.46 7.43 -7.76
C GLU A 79 -5.25 6.62 -8.23
N VAL A 80 -5.46 5.73 -9.22
CA VAL A 80 -4.45 4.79 -9.72
C VAL A 80 -3.93 5.19 -11.10
N ALA A 81 -2.64 4.99 -11.34
CA ALA A 81 -1.99 5.28 -12.61
C ALA A 81 -2.42 4.30 -13.73
N PRO A 82 -2.25 4.66 -15.02
CA PRO A 82 -2.61 3.80 -16.15
C PRO A 82 -1.90 2.43 -16.16
N ASP A 83 -0.72 2.34 -15.56
CA ASP A 83 0.09 1.12 -15.46
C ASP A 83 0.04 0.44 -14.08
N PHE A 84 -0.92 0.81 -13.21
CA PHE A 84 -1.03 0.28 -11.85
C PHE A 84 -1.10 -1.26 -11.81
N PHE A 85 -1.98 -1.87 -12.62
CA PHE A 85 -2.11 -3.33 -12.68
C PHE A 85 -0.91 -4.00 -13.36
N GLU A 86 -0.32 -3.34 -14.37
CA GLU A 86 0.87 -3.80 -15.08
C GLU A 86 2.08 -3.88 -14.13
N TYR A 87 2.26 -2.85 -13.29
CA TYR A 87 3.25 -2.84 -12.21
C TYR A 87 3.07 -4.02 -11.26
N PHE A 88 1.86 -4.20 -10.69
CA PHE A 88 1.62 -5.29 -9.72
C PHE A 88 1.74 -6.68 -10.34
N GLN A 89 1.36 -6.84 -11.61
CA GLN A 89 1.55 -8.09 -12.34
C GLN A 89 3.03 -8.45 -12.46
N ALA A 90 3.89 -7.47 -12.77
CA ALA A 90 5.32 -7.68 -12.96
C ALA A 90 6.09 -7.93 -11.66
N VAL A 91 5.69 -7.28 -10.55
CA VAL A 91 6.41 -7.43 -9.26
C VAL A 91 5.93 -8.60 -8.40
N LEU A 92 4.73 -9.13 -8.64
CA LEU A 92 4.21 -10.29 -7.89
C LEU A 92 5.14 -11.52 -7.92
N PRO A 93 5.73 -11.92 -9.07
CA PRO A 93 6.72 -13.01 -9.11
C PRO A 93 7.97 -12.74 -8.26
N LEU A 94 8.43 -11.48 -8.20
CA LEU A 94 9.57 -11.10 -7.34
C LEU A 94 9.21 -11.25 -5.87
N LEU A 95 8.04 -10.73 -5.46
CA LEU A 95 7.57 -10.83 -4.07
C LEU A 95 7.40 -12.29 -3.63
N ARG A 96 6.97 -13.19 -4.52
CA ARG A 96 6.88 -14.64 -4.24
C ARG A 96 8.24 -15.34 -4.18
N GLY A 97 9.22 -14.85 -4.92
CA GLY A 97 10.53 -15.50 -5.08
C GLY A 97 11.63 -14.99 -4.16
N ASP A 98 11.45 -13.83 -3.54
CA ASP A 98 12.44 -13.20 -2.65
C ASP A 98 11.87 -13.00 -1.23
N PRO A 99 12.22 -13.87 -0.26
CA PRO A 99 11.69 -13.80 1.11
C PRO A 99 12.18 -12.58 1.91
N SER A 100 13.15 -11.83 1.37
CA SER A 100 13.55 -10.55 1.94
C SER A 100 12.60 -9.40 1.56
N LEU A 101 11.68 -9.65 0.62
CA LEU A 101 10.56 -8.77 0.33
C LEU A 101 9.33 -9.20 1.12
N TRP A 102 8.51 -8.23 1.52
CA TRP A 102 7.22 -8.49 2.17
C TRP A 102 6.06 -7.70 1.58
N CYS A 103 6.34 -6.68 0.76
CA CYS A 103 5.30 -5.98 0.02
C CYS A 103 5.85 -5.37 -1.28
N ALA A 104 4.95 -4.93 -2.14
CA ALA A 104 5.23 -3.91 -3.15
C ALA A 104 4.24 -2.78 -2.96
N SER A 105 4.69 -1.54 -2.95
CA SER A 105 3.84 -0.35 -2.86
C SER A 105 3.87 0.41 -4.19
N ALA A 106 2.75 1.03 -4.53
CA ALA A 106 2.60 1.97 -5.62
C ALA A 106 3.10 3.38 -5.24
N TRP A 107 3.46 3.61 -3.98
CA TRP A 107 3.77 4.93 -3.44
C TRP A 107 5.27 5.19 -3.31
N ASN A 108 5.72 6.37 -3.76
CA ASN A 108 7.00 6.95 -3.39
C ASN A 108 6.73 8.09 -2.38
N ASP A 109 7.16 7.91 -1.13
CA ASP A 109 7.01 8.92 -0.08
C ASP A 109 7.60 10.27 -0.48
N ASN A 110 8.74 10.29 -1.19
CA ASN A 110 9.37 11.51 -1.67
C ASN A 110 9.02 11.84 -3.13
N GLY A 111 7.93 11.28 -3.65
CA GLY A 111 7.51 11.32 -5.05
C GLY A 111 6.98 12.67 -5.55
N LYS A 112 7.43 13.80 -4.99
CA LYS A 112 7.00 15.13 -5.48
C LYS A 112 7.55 15.37 -6.87
N GLU A 113 6.82 16.10 -7.71
CA GLU A 113 7.18 16.32 -9.12
C GLU A 113 8.61 16.82 -9.33
N ALA A 114 9.10 17.74 -8.49
CA ALA A 114 10.46 18.28 -8.58
C ALA A 114 11.55 17.35 -8.04
N LEU A 115 11.19 16.23 -7.40
CA LEU A 115 12.09 15.30 -6.73
C LEU A 115 12.17 13.93 -7.40
N VAL A 116 11.45 13.74 -8.50
CA VAL A 116 11.43 12.49 -9.27
C VAL A 116 11.90 12.72 -10.69
N ASP A 117 12.57 11.72 -11.27
CA ASP A 117 12.85 11.70 -12.70
C ASP A 117 11.66 11.09 -13.46
N ALA A 118 10.75 11.94 -13.93
CA ALA A 118 9.57 11.53 -14.69
C ALA A 118 9.89 10.82 -16.01
N ALA A 119 11.10 11.02 -16.57
CA ALA A 119 11.52 10.31 -17.79
C ALA A 119 11.88 8.84 -17.50
N ARG A 120 12.20 8.53 -16.23
CA ARG A 120 12.60 7.21 -15.72
C ARG A 120 11.48 6.53 -14.93
N ALA A 121 10.24 6.65 -15.42
CA ALA A 121 9.07 6.08 -14.77
C ALA A 121 9.16 4.54 -14.58
N GLU A 122 9.98 3.84 -15.37
CA GLU A 122 10.25 2.42 -15.24
C GLU A 122 11.14 2.02 -14.05
N LEU A 123 11.80 2.99 -13.42
CA LEU A 123 12.74 2.71 -12.35
C LEU A 123 12.01 2.35 -11.05
N LEU A 124 12.37 1.19 -10.50
CA LEU A 124 11.90 0.68 -9.22
C LEU A 124 13.07 0.52 -8.24
N TYR A 125 12.74 0.54 -6.95
CA TYR A 125 13.68 0.49 -5.84
C TYR A 125 13.20 -0.46 -4.74
N ARG A 126 14.14 -0.85 -3.87
CA ARG A 126 13.84 -1.43 -2.56
C ARG A 126 13.78 -0.32 -1.51
N THR A 127 12.86 -0.43 -0.55
CA THR A 127 12.75 0.47 0.60
C THR A 127 12.50 -0.32 1.88
N ASP A 128 13.14 0.12 2.96
CA ASP A 128 12.90 -0.43 4.30
C ASP A 128 11.72 0.24 5.01
N PHE A 129 11.26 1.38 4.52
CA PHE A 129 10.07 2.03 5.03
C PHE A 129 8.83 1.43 4.35
N PHE A 130 7.87 0.94 5.13
CA PHE A 130 6.59 0.45 4.60
C PHE A 130 5.70 1.63 4.21
N PRO A 131 5.42 1.85 2.90
CA PRO A 131 4.70 3.06 2.48
C PRO A 131 3.17 2.90 2.53
N GLY A 132 2.65 1.68 2.32
CA GLY A 132 1.21 1.46 2.16
C GLY A 132 0.68 2.05 0.85
N LEU A 133 -0.41 2.83 0.92
CA LEU A 133 -0.98 3.68 -0.14
C LEU A 133 -1.04 3.04 -1.54
N GLY A 134 -1.75 1.91 -1.65
CA GLY A 134 -1.76 1.06 -2.83
C GLY A 134 -0.64 0.02 -2.74
N TRP A 135 -0.89 -1.10 -2.06
CA TRP A 135 0.18 -2.06 -1.76
C TRP A 135 -0.26 -3.52 -1.90
N LEU A 136 0.66 -4.36 -2.36
CA LEU A 136 0.50 -5.78 -2.56
C LEU A 136 1.07 -6.56 -1.37
N LEU A 137 0.30 -7.52 -0.86
CA LEU A 137 0.75 -8.53 0.08
C LEU A 137 0.36 -9.94 -0.34
N LEU A 138 1.11 -10.93 0.16
CA LEU A 138 0.81 -12.34 0.01
C LEU A 138 0.01 -12.86 1.21
N ALA A 139 -0.72 -13.96 1.01
CA ALA A 139 -1.50 -14.61 2.07
C ALA A 139 -0.63 -15.04 3.26
N GLU A 140 0.59 -15.49 2.99
CA GLU A 140 1.57 -15.93 3.99
C GLU A 140 1.94 -14.79 4.95
N LEU A 141 2.03 -13.55 4.45
CA LEU A 141 2.23 -12.39 5.32
C LEU A 141 1.00 -12.14 6.19
N TRP A 142 -0.20 -12.26 5.63
CA TRP A 142 -1.43 -12.12 6.42
C TRP A 142 -1.52 -13.16 7.54
N GLU A 143 -1.13 -14.40 7.28
CA GLU A 143 -1.07 -15.45 8.31
C GLU A 143 -0.08 -15.12 9.43
N GLU A 144 1.02 -14.42 9.12
CA GLU A 144 1.95 -13.92 10.13
C GLU A 144 1.36 -12.76 10.96
N LEU A 145 0.67 -11.82 10.31
CA LEU A 145 0.23 -10.56 10.94
C LEU A 145 -1.11 -10.69 11.68
N GLU A 146 -2.07 -11.44 11.14
CA GLU A 146 -3.44 -11.59 11.66
C GLU A 146 -3.51 -11.96 13.15
N PRO A 147 -2.71 -12.92 13.67
CA PRO A 147 -2.78 -13.32 15.07
C PRO A 147 -2.31 -12.24 16.06
N LYS A 148 -1.50 -11.29 15.58
CA LYS A 148 -0.88 -10.22 16.38
C LYS A 148 -1.35 -8.82 15.93
N TRP A 149 -2.42 -8.75 15.13
CA TRP A 149 -2.90 -7.50 14.55
C TRP A 149 -3.22 -6.47 15.62
N PRO A 150 -2.77 -5.21 15.48
CA PRO A 150 -2.87 -4.22 16.53
C PRO A 150 -4.30 -3.68 16.61
N PRO A 151 -4.69 -3.10 17.78
CA PRO A 151 -6.01 -2.51 17.94
C PRO A 151 -6.17 -1.17 17.21
N ALA A 152 -5.08 -0.49 16.86
CA ALA A 152 -5.05 0.81 16.15
C ALA A 152 -3.68 1.02 15.47
N PHE A 153 -3.55 2.08 14.66
CA PHE A 153 -2.27 2.52 14.05
C PHE A 153 -1.53 1.39 13.33
N TRP A 154 -2.27 0.66 12.49
CA TRP A 154 -1.81 -0.60 11.90
C TRP A 154 -0.58 -0.45 11.02
N ASP A 155 -0.46 0.67 10.32
CA ASP A 155 0.62 0.97 9.39
C ASP A 155 1.92 1.30 10.13
N ASP A 156 1.85 2.14 11.17
CA ASP A 156 2.99 2.39 12.07
C ASP A 156 3.43 1.14 12.82
N TRP A 157 2.47 0.32 13.27
CA TRP A 157 2.78 -0.98 13.85
C TRP A 157 3.48 -1.90 12.86
N MET A 158 3.10 -1.92 11.58
CA MET A 158 3.81 -2.69 10.55
C MET A 158 5.26 -2.18 10.37
N ARG A 159 5.51 -0.88 10.51
CA ARG A 159 6.87 -0.30 10.37
C ARG A 159 7.82 -0.74 11.50
N GLN A 160 7.31 -1.22 12.63
CA GLN A 160 8.12 -1.68 13.76
C GLN A 160 8.98 -2.90 13.40
N PRO A 161 10.20 -3.04 13.96
CA PRO A 161 11.12 -4.12 13.61
C PRO A 161 10.58 -5.53 13.92
N GLU A 162 9.70 -5.68 14.92
CA GLU A 162 9.08 -6.95 15.31
C GLU A 162 8.16 -7.51 14.21
N GLN A 163 7.56 -6.62 13.41
CA GLN A 163 6.73 -6.94 12.26
C GLN A 163 7.58 -6.96 10.99
N ARG A 164 8.33 -5.88 10.72
CA ARG A 164 9.10 -5.75 9.48
C ARG A 164 10.17 -6.83 9.33
N ARG A 165 10.83 -7.22 10.44
CA ARG A 165 11.87 -8.27 10.49
C ARG A 165 12.99 -8.08 9.44
N GLY A 166 13.38 -6.82 9.22
CA GLY A 166 14.43 -6.48 8.25
C GLY A 166 14.06 -6.69 6.78
N ARG A 167 12.79 -6.97 6.47
CA ARG A 167 12.29 -7.09 5.08
C ARG A 167 12.07 -5.71 4.47
N SER A 168 12.10 -5.66 3.14
CA SER A 168 11.91 -4.44 2.35
C SER A 168 10.66 -4.55 1.49
N CYS A 169 10.12 -3.41 1.05
CA CYS A 169 9.15 -3.36 -0.03
C CYS A 169 9.78 -2.91 -1.33
N LEU A 170 9.13 -3.24 -2.45
CA LEU A 170 9.38 -2.56 -3.72
C LEU A 170 8.58 -1.25 -3.79
N ARG A 171 9.19 -0.19 -4.31
CA ARG A 171 8.55 1.11 -4.56
C ARG A 171 9.01 1.69 -5.90
N PRO A 172 8.18 2.48 -6.60
CA PRO A 172 8.57 3.09 -7.86
C PRO A 172 9.32 4.42 -7.68
N GLU A 173 9.96 4.90 -8.75
CA GLU A 173 10.44 6.28 -8.85
C GLU A 173 9.29 7.29 -8.91
N VAL A 174 8.35 7.06 -9.83
CA VAL A 174 7.12 7.86 -9.94
C VAL A 174 5.94 7.05 -9.40
N SER A 175 5.16 7.62 -8.49
CA SER A 175 4.07 6.90 -7.82
C SER A 175 2.99 6.42 -8.81
N ARG A 176 2.43 5.24 -8.54
CA ARG A 176 1.30 4.62 -9.25
C ARG A 176 -0.03 4.90 -8.56
N THR A 177 0.01 5.65 -7.47
CA THR A 177 -1.15 6.15 -6.73
C THR A 177 -0.94 7.60 -6.30
N VAL A 178 -2.02 8.35 -6.20
CA VAL A 178 -2.10 9.67 -5.56
C VAL A 178 -3.33 9.69 -4.65
N THR A 179 -3.26 10.40 -3.51
CA THR A 179 -4.44 10.61 -2.65
C THR A 179 -5.15 11.91 -3.00
N PHE A 180 -6.48 11.88 -3.00
CA PHE A 180 -7.36 13.05 -3.03
C PHE A 180 -8.13 13.26 -1.71
N GLY A 181 -7.84 12.46 -0.67
CA GLY A 181 -8.53 12.43 0.62
C GLY A 181 -8.15 13.55 1.57
N ARG A 182 -8.46 14.81 1.21
CA ARG A 182 -8.20 15.97 2.08
C ARG A 182 -8.89 15.88 3.44
N LYS A 183 -10.09 15.31 3.49
CA LYS A 183 -10.87 15.09 4.72
C LYS A 183 -10.88 13.60 5.04
N GLY A 184 -10.25 13.22 6.14
CA GLY A 184 -10.20 11.84 6.62
C GLY A 184 -10.02 11.78 8.13
N VAL A 185 -9.74 10.58 8.64
CA VAL A 185 -9.56 10.31 10.08
C VAL A 185 -8.41 11.13 10.70
N SER A 186 -7.40 11.51 9.90
CA SER A 186 -6.25 12.31 10.33
C SER A 186 -6.48 13.83 10.31
N HIS A 187 -7.70 14.30 10.03
CA HIS A 187 -8.03 15.72 9.89
C HIS A 187 -7.19 16.50 8.85
N GLY A 188 -6.57 15.82 7.88
CA GLY A 188 -5.89 16.43 6.73
C GLY A 188 -4.54 17.09 7.03
N GLN A 189 -4.01 16.95 8.25
CA GLN A 189 -2.77 17.62 8.68
C GLN A 189 -1.58 17.34 7.76
N PHE A 190 -1.41 16.09 7.32
CA PHE A 190 -0.33 15.68 6.42
C PHE A 190 -0.70 15.81 4.93
N PHE A 191 -1.99 15.85 4.60
CA PHE A 191 -2.45 15.95 3.22
C PHE A 191 -2.03 17.29 2.60
N ASP A 192 -2.35 18.40 3.28
CA ASP A 192 -2.14 19.74 2.74
C ASP A 192 -0.67 20.16 2.69
N GLN A 193 0.18 19.56 3.52
CA GLN A 193 1.60 19.88 3.61
C GLN A 193 2.48 18.95 2.76
N TYR A 194 2.02 17.72 2.50
CA TYR A 194 2.89 16.69 1.94
C TYR A 194 2.20 15.81 0.89
N LEU A 195 1.16 15.05 1.26
CA LEU A 195 0.67 13.95 0.43
C LEU A 195 0.09 14.40 -0.92
N LYS A 196 -0.57 15.56 -0.98
CA LYS A 196 -1.18 16.07 -2.23
C LYS A 196 -0.17 16.45 -3.31
N PHE A 197 1.11 16.56 -2.96
CA PHE A 197 2.17 16.97 -3.89
C PHE A 197 2.86 15.79 -4.58
N ILE A 198 2.48 14.56 -4.24
CA ILE A 198 3.03 13.36 -4.87
C ILE A 198 2.51 13.27 -6.31
N LYS A 199 3.44 13.09 -7.25
CA LYS A 199 3.16 13.01 -8.68
C LYS A 199 2.60 11.63 -9.03
N LEU A 200 1.42 11.61 -9.64
CA LEU A 200 0.88 10.41 -10.28
C LEU A 200 1.60 10.17 -11.61
N ASN A 201 1.99 8.93 -11.88
CA ASN A 201 2.51 8.53 -13.17
C ASN A 201 1.40 8.55 -14.24
N GLU A 202 1.63 9.24 -15.36
CA GLU A 202 0.71 9.31 -16.50
C GLU A 202 1.20 8.49 -17.70
N ARG A 203 2.45 8.02 -17.68
CA ARG A 203 3.07 7.26 -18.78
C ARG A 203 2.97 5.76 -18.52
N PHE A 204 2.33 5.03 -19.42
CA PHE A 204 2.28 3.57 -19.31
C PHE A 204 3.68 2.94 -19.47
N VAL A 205 4.13 2.18 -18.47
CA VAL A 205 5.36 1.38 -18.53
C VAL A 205 4.99 -0.11 -18.63
N PRO A 206 5.44 -0.84 -19.67
CA PRO A 206 5.16 -2.27 -19.83
C PRO A 206 6.08 -3.13 -18.93
N PHE A 207 5.92 -3.03 -17.62
CA PHE A 207 6.80 -3.69 -16.63
C PHE A 207 6.96 -5.19 -16.83
N THR A 208 5.93 -5.89 -17.32
CA THR A 208 5.98 -7.34 -17.58
C THR A 208 6.93 -7.71 -18.74
N GLN A 209 7.34 -6.72 -19.53
CA GLN A 209 8.33 -6.86 -20.60
C GLN A 209 9.74 -6.46 -20.18
N LEU A 210 9.91 -5.93 -18.96
CA LEU A 210 11.20 -5.47 -18.44
C LEU A 210 11.87 -6.57 -17.60
N ASP A 211 13.21 -6.57 -17.60
CA ASP A 211 13.97 -7.38 -16.66
C ASP A 211 14.05 -6.67 -15.29
N LEU A 212 13.25 -7.15 -14.34
CA LEU A 212 13.22 -6.66 -12.98
C LEU A 212 14.13 -7.47 -12.02
N SER A 213 15.00 -8.34 -12.54
CA SER A 213 15.89 -9.19 -11.73
C SER A 213 16.85 -8.40 -10.85
N TYR A 214 17.17 -7.16 -11.23
CA TYR A 214 18.00 -6.25 -10.45
C TYR A 214 17.41 -5.88 -9.07
N LEU A 215 16.11 -6.13 -8.85
CA LEU A 215 15.42 -5.87 -7.58
C LEU A 215 15.57 -7.00 -6.55
N ARG A 216 16.07 -8.17 -6.94
CA ARG A 216 16.39 -9.26 -6.00
C ARG A 216 17.50 -8.80 -5.07
N LYS A 217 17.39 -9.07 -3.77
CA LYS A 217 18.29 -8.52 -2.74
C LYS A 217 19.77 -8.55 -3.12
N ASP A 218 20.32 -9.72 -3.44
CA ASP A 218 21.75 -9.87 -3.76
C ASP A 218 22.17 -9.07 -5.00
N ALA A 219 21.30 -8.98 -6.02
CA ALA A 219 21.58 -8.17 -7.19
C ALA A 219 21.51 -6.68 -6.83
N TYR A 220 20.45 -6.28 -6.12
CA TYR A 220 20.22 -4.90 -5.72
C TYR A 220 21.37 -4.37 -4.87
N GLU A 221 21.81 -5.11 -3.85
CA GLU A 221 22.93 -4.70 -3.00
C GLU A 221 24.25 -4.63 -3.76
N ARG A 222 24.51 -5.56 -4.69
CA ARG A 222 25.72 -5.55 -5.53
C ARG A 222 25.76 -4.40 -6.52
N PHE A 223 24.63 -3.91 -7.02
CA PHE A 223 24.60 -2.85 -8.04
C PHE A 223 24.30 -1.47 -7.44
N PHE A 224 23.32 -1.36 -6.56
CA PHE A 224 22.83 -0.09 -6.05
C PHE A 224 23.75 0.51 -4.98
N LEU A 225 24.24 -0.29 -4.03
CA LEU A 225 25.10 0.24 -2.96
C LEU A 225 26.42 0.81 -3.52
N PRO A 226 27.14 0.14 -4.43
CA PRO A 226 28.33 0.74 -5.02
C PRO A 226 28.02 2.03 -5.77
N GLN A 227 26.91 2.11 -6.52
CA GLN A 227 26.51 3.36 -7.19
C GLN A 227 26.32 4.51 -6.22
N VAL A 228 25.69 4.25 -5.06
CA VAL A 228 25.50 5.25 -4.01
C VAL A 228 26.83 5.65 -3.39
N TYR A 229 27.66 4.69 -2.96
CA TYR A 229 28.89 4.98 -2.23
C TYR A 229 30.06 5.44 -3.12
N SER A 230 30.01 5.18 -4.42
CA SER A 230 30.99 5.71 -5.38
C SER A 230 30.60 7.06 -5.98
N ALA A 231 29.38 7.54 -5.72
CA ALA A 231 28.96 8.86 -6.19
C ALA A 231 29.83 9.94 -5.53
N PRO A 232 30.20 11.00 -6.26
CA PRO A 232 30.97 12.10 -5.68
C PRO A 232 30.15 12.77 -4.59
N GLU A 233 30.75 12.93 -3.41
CA GLU A 233 30.17 13.73 -2.34
C GLU A 233 30.13 15.20 -2.78
N VAL A 234 28.95 15.81 -2.70
CA VAL A 234 28.76 17.24 -2.96
C VAL A 234 28.83 17.95 -1.62
N GLN A 235 29.86 18.76 -1.42
CA GLN A 235 30.04 19.63 -0.24
C GLN A 235 29.18 20.89 -0.32
#